data_AF-A0A7Y3BFS6-F1
#
_entry.id   AF-A0A7Y3BFS6-F1
#
_cell.length_a   1.000
_cell.length_b   1.000
_cell.length_c   1.000
_cell.angle_alpha   90.00
_cell.angle_beta   90.00
_cell.angle_gamma   90.00
#
_symmetry.space_group_name_H-M   'P 1'
#
loop_
_entity.id
_entity.type
_entity.pdbx_description
1 polymer ?
#
loop_
_entity_poly.entity_id
_entity_poly.type
_entity_poly.pdbx_seq_one_letter_code
_entity_poly.pdbx_strand_id
1 'polypeptide(L)'
;MAKDPQKVKVTKRKIAVQEIAPAAALQSVFEVGDEDVLAEKINDISKLLWFHEFASEETKHARILRALELYESLEPADGAEGMLVMQMVGTHDAALECLRRAALPNQTFAGRDMALKHAQKLMTLYTKQLETLNKHRGKGQQKVTVEHVNVQAGGQAIVGSVDAGRRGTRQADAERAIEHQREAPACEAKPKAKAARKTRSD
;
A
#
# COMPACT_ATOMS: atom_id res chain seq x y z
N MET A 1 7.89 -33.86 45.36
CA MET A 1 8.81 -33.58 44.23
C MET A 1 8.79 -32.09 43.99
N ALA A 2 9.90 -31.39 44.23
CA ALA A 2 10.01 -29.95 43.94
C ALA A 2 10.47 -29.76 42.48
N LYS A 3 9.84 -28.83 41.76
CA LYS A 3 10.19 -28.51 40.37
C LYS A 3 11.24 -27.40 40.40
N ASP A 4 12.43 -27.67 39.90
CA ASP A 4 13.55 -26.72 39.92
C ASP A 4 13.21 -25.43 39.14
N PRO A 5 13.51 -24.23 39.65
CA PRO A 5 13.21 -22.99 38.95
C PRO A 5 14.08 -22.84 37.71
N GLN A 6 13.44 -22.65 36.55
CA GLN A 6 14.14 -22.46 35.28
C GLN A 6 14.98 -21.18 35.30
N LYS A 7 16.31 -21.33 35.28
CA LYS A 7 17.26 -20.21 35.20
C LYS A 7 17.18 -19.57 33.81
N VAL A 8 16.47 -18.45 33.72
CA VAL A 8 16.50 -17.56 32.55
C VAL A 8 17.95 -17.09 32.33
N LYS A 9 18.56 -17.53 31.22
CA LYS A 9 19.91 -17.12 30.84
C LYS A 9 19.86 -15.70 30.26
N VAL A 10 19.99 -14.69 31.12
CA VAL A 10 20.13 -13.29 30.70
C VAL A 10 21.52 -13.09 30.07
N THR A 11 21.62 -13.31 28.76
CA THR A 11 22.78 -12.92 27.96
C THR A 11 22.90 -11.39 27.98
N LYS A 12 23.97 -10.86 28.58
CA LYS A 12 24.26 -9.42 28.65
C LYS A 12 24.58 -8.84 27.27
N ARG A 13 23.58 -8.64 26.42
CA ARG A 13 23.66 -7.70 25.28
C ARG A 13 23.49 -6.28 25.83
N LYS A 14 24.40 -5.38 25.46
CA LYS A 14 24.15 -3.93 25.55
C LYS A 14 23.11 -3.59 24.48
N ILE A 15 21.87 -3.42 24.89
CA ILE A 15 20.82 -2.81 24.05
C ILE A 15 21.18 -1.33 23.93
N ALA A 16 21.14 -0.77 22.71
CA ALA A 16 21.37 0.66 22.54
C ALA A 16 20.18 1.47 23.10
N VAL A 17 20.39 2.71 23.56
CA VAL A 17 19.33 3.51 24.21
C VAL A 17 18.10 3.73 23.30
N GLN A 18 18.33 3.71 21.99
CA GLN A 18 17.32 3.84 20.93
C GLN A 18 16.71 2.50 20.45
N GLU A 19 17.20 1.35 20.92
CA GLU A 19 16.68 0.03 20.53
C GLU A 19 15.62 -0.44 21.52
N ILE A 20 14.40 -0.62 21.04
CA ILE A 20 13.32 -1.26 21.79
C ILE A 20 13.33 -2.76 21.46
N ALA A 21 13.17 -3.62 22.46
CA ALA A 21 13.07 -5.06 22.24
C ALA A 21 11.82 -5.40 21.39
N PRO A 22 11.84 -6.49 20.59
CA PRO A 22 10.68 -6.90 19.81
C PRO A 22 9.44 -7.10 20.69
N ALA A 23 8.26 -6.70 20.22
CA ALA A 23 7.02 -6.73 21.02
C ALA A 23 6.73 -8.12 21.64
N ALA A 24 7.01 -9.21 20.92
CA ALA A 24 6.86 -10.58 21.43
C ALA A 24 7.78 -10.90 22.64
N ALA A 25 8.95 -10.25 22.72
CA ALA A 25 9.83 -10.36 23.89
C ALA A 25 9.38 -9.47 25.06
N LEU A 26 8.53 -8.47 24.80
CA LEU A 26 7.95 -7.59 25.81
C LEU A 26 6.61 -8.11 26.36
N GLN A 27 5.86 -8.95 25.63
CA GLN A 27 4.65 -9.61 26.13
C GLN A 27 4.89 -10.32 27.48
N SER A 28 5.99 -11.07 27.60
CA SER A 28 6.37 -11.75 28.85
C SER A 28 6.92 -10.81 29.94
N VAL A 29 7.30 -9.58 29.59
CA VAL A 29 7.73 -8.54 30.55
C VAL A 29 6.54 -7.79 31.14
N PHE A 30 5.49 -7.61 30.33
CA PHE A 30 4.24 -6.95 30.75
C PHE A 30 3.16 -7.92 31.23
N GLU A 31 3.41 -9.24 31.17
CA GLU A 31 2.43 -10.30 31.50
C GLU A 31 1.15 -10.24 30.62
N VAL A 32 1.30 -9.80 29.37
CA VAL A 32 0.20 -9.56 28.41
C VAL A 32 0.07 -10.75 27.44
N GLY A 33 -1.13 -11.33 27.35
CA GLY A 33 -1.45 -12.40 26.40
C GLY A 33 -1.88 -11.90 25.02
N ASP A 34 -1.96 -12.81 24.04
CA ASP A 34 -2.42 -12.46 22.69
C ASP A 34 -3.91 -12.06 22.66
N GLU A 35 -4.72 -12.59 23.59
CA GLU A 35 -6.13 -12.20 23.77
C GLU A 35 -6.27 -10.74 24.24
N ASP A 36 -5.39 -10.28 25.13
CA ASP A 36 -5.36 -8.88 25.59
C ASP A 36 -4.96 -7.93 24.45
N VAL A 37 -3.98 -8.31 23.64
CA VAL A 37 -3.56 -7.55 22.45
C VAL A 37 -4.68 -7.50 21.40
N LEU A 38 -5.46 -8.58 21.25
CA LEU A 38 -6.64 -8.61 20.39
C LEU A 38 -7.76 -7.72 20.95
N ALA A 39 -8.02 -7.78 22.25
CA ALA A 39 -8.99 -6.93 22.93
C ALA A 39 -8.67 -5.44 22.75
N GLU A 40 -7.40 -5.03 22.87
CA GLU A 40 -7.02 -3.63 22.63
C GLU A 40 -7.14 -3.21 21.16
N LYS A 41 -6.89 -4.10 20.18
CA LYS A 41 -7.18 -3.80 18.76
C LYS A 41 -8.68 -3.56 18.51
N ILE A 42 -9.54 -4.36 19.14
CA ILE A 42 -11.00 -4.18 19.08
C ILE A 42 -11.41 -2.88 19.80
N ASN A 43 -10.79 -2.58 20.95
CA ASN A 43 -10.97 -1.35 21.71
C ASN A 43 -10.59 -0.11 20.87
N ASP A 44 -9.48 -0.16 20.13
CA ASP A 44 -9.04 0.91 19.23
C ASP A 44 -10.01 1.14 18.06
N ILE A 45 -10.56 0.08 17.45
CA ILE A 45 -11.66 0.21 16.47
C ILE A 45 -12.88 0.86 17.14
N SER A 46 -13.27 0.38 18.31
CA SER A 46 -14.43 0.89 19.06
C SER A 46 -14.31 2.39 19.35
N LYS A 47 -13.14 2.87 19.79
CA LYS A 47 -12.84 4.29 20.04
C LYS A 47 -13.02 5.20 18.81
N LEU A 48 -12.93 4.66 17.59
CA LEU A 48 -13.12 5.43 16.34
C LEU A 48 -14.59 5.62 15.97
N LEU A 49 -15.50 4.80 16.51
CA LEU A 49 -16.91 4.81 16.13
C LEU A 49 -17.71 5.82 16.94
N TRP A 50 -18.65 6.50 16.27
CA TRP A 50 -19.67 7.22 17.00
C TRP A 50 -20.72 6.26 17.56
N PHE A 51 -21.05 6.39 18.84
CA PHE A 51 -22.17 5.71 19.48
C PHE A 51 -23.21 6.74 19.92
N HIS A 52 -24.49 6.41 19.73
CA HIS A 52 -25.58 7.17 20.33
C HIS A 52 -25.58 6.91 21.84
N GLU A 53 -25.77 7.96 22.64
CA GLU A 53 -25.71 7.92 24.11
C GLU A 53 -26.64 6.84 24.71
N PHE A 54 -27.83 6.69 24.13
CA PHE A 54 -28.85 5.70 24.53
C PHE A 54 -28.89 4.46 23.63
N ALA A 55 -27.81 4.14 22.90
CA ALA A 55 -27.72 2.88 22.15
C ALA A 55 -27.67 1.68 23.11
N SER A 56 -28.41 0.60 22.80
CA SER A 56 -28.26 -0.67 23.52
C SER A 56 -26.88 -1.27 23.30
N GLU A 57 -26.38 -2.07 24.24
CA GLU A 57 -25.10 -2.78 24.08
C GLU A 57 -25.07 -3.67 22.83
N GLU A 58 -26.20 -4.32 22.49
CA GLU A 58 -26.37 -5.04 21.24
C GLU A 58 -26.14 -4.15 20.00
N THR A 59 -26.67 -2.92 20.01
CA THR A 59 -26.43 -1.93 18.92
C THR A 59 -24.97 -1.50 18.86
N LYS A 60 -24.31 -1.33 20.01
CA LYS A 60 -22.88 -0.97 20.07
C LYS A 60 -22.02 -2.12 19.54
N HIS A 61 -22.25 -3.35 20.00
CA HIS A 61 -21.58 -4.56 19.51
C HIS A 61 -21.79 -4.76 18.01
N ALA A 62 -23.01 -4.59 17.49
CA ALA A 62 -23.28 -4.66 16.06
C ALA A 62 -22.50 -3.61 15.24
N ARG A 63 -22.33 -2.39 15.76
CA ARG A 63 -21.48 -1.36 15.12
C ARG A 63 -19.99 -1.72 15.15
N ILE A 64 -19.49 -2.26 16.27
CA ILE A 64 -18.09 -2.72 16.41
C ILE A 64 -17.82 -3.89 15.45
N LEU A 65 -18.69 -4.90 15.43
CA LEU A 65 -18.61 -6.03 14.48
C LEU A 65 -18.62 -5.54 13.04
N ARG A 66 -19.51 -4.61 12.68
CA ARG A 66 -19.54 -4.04 11.33
C ARG A 66 -18.25 -3.28 10.97
N ALA A 67 -17.61 -2.63 11.93
CA ALA A 67 -16.33 -1.96 11.72
C ALA A 67 -15.17 -2.95 11.55
N LEU A 68 -15.19 -4.07 12.29
CA LEU A 68 -14.28 -5.20 12.12
C LEU A 68 -14.45 -5.85 10.74
N GLU A 69 -15.68 -6.13 10.30
CA GLU A 69 -15.98 -6.62 8.94
C GLU A 69 -15.40 -5.69 7.85
N LEU A 70 -15.53 -4.37 8.02
CA LEU A 70 -14.97 -3.39 7.09
C LEU A 70 -13.44 -3.40 7.09
N TYR A 71 -12.81 -3.50 8.26
CA TYR A 71 -11.36 -3.64 8.41
C TYR A 71 -10.84 -4.91 7.72
N GLU A 72 -11.47 -6.06 7.99
CA GLU A 72 -11.12 -7.37 7.42
C GLU A 72 -11.33 -7.42 5.90
N SER A 73 -12.42 -6.83 5.40
CA SER A 73 -12.75 -6.80 3.95
C SER A 73 -11.73 -6.04 3.09
N LEU A 74 -10.88 -5.22 3.71
CA LEU A 74 -9.79 -4.52 3.02
C LEU A 74 -8.50 -5.34 2.97
N GLU A 75 -8.43 -6.48 3.67
CA GLU A 75 -7.35 -7.48 3.65
C GLU A 75 -5.95 -6.86 3.88
N PRO A 76 -5.69 -6.12 4.98
CA PRO A 76 -4.38 -5.50 5.22
C PRO A 76 -3.26 -6.54 5.28
N ALA A 77 -2.29 -6.44 4.36
CA ALA A 77 -1.24 -7.45 4.17
C ALA A 77 -0.06 -7.30 5.14
N ASP A 78 0.13 -6.12 5.74
CA ASP A 78 1.19 -5.83 6.71
C ASP A 78 0.76 -4.76 7.73
N GLY A 79 1.68 -4.39 8.63
CA GLY A 79 1.42 -3.40 9.68
C GLY A 79 1.18 -1.97 9.16
N ALA A 80 1.74 -1.59 8.02
CA ALA A 80 1.50 -0.27 7.43
C ALA A 80 0.09 -0.21 6.80
N GLU A 81 -0.31 -1.27 6.11
CA GLU A 81 -1.69 -1.41 5.63
C GLU A 81 -2.68 -1.50 6.80
N GLY A 82 -2.37 -2.25 7.86
CA GLY A 82 -3.22 -2.33 9.05
C GLY A 82 -3.48 -0.96 9.68
N MET A 83 -2.45 -0.13 9.86
CA MET A 83 -2.61 1.26 10.34
C MET A 83 -3.44 2.12 9.39
N LEU A 84 -3.24 2.01 8.07
CA LEU A 84 -3.99 2.79 7.08
C LEU A 84 -5.45 2.37 7.01
N VAL A 85 -5.73 1.07 7.00
CA VAL A 85 -7.08 0.49 6.97
C VAL A 85 -7.85 0.84 8.26
N MET A 86 -7.18 0.81 9.42
CA MET A 86 -7.74 1.32 10.69
C MET A 86 -8.23 2.77 10.56
N GLN A 87 -7.38 3.65 10.00
CA GLN A 87 -7.73 5.04 9.75
C GLN A 87 -8.85 5.20 8.71
N MET A 88 -8.91 4.34 7.68
CA MET A 88 -9.97 4.35 6.67
C MET A 88 -11.34 4.02 7.28
N VAL A 89 -11.42 3.03 8.18
CA VAL A 89 -12.67 2.67 8.89
C VAL A 89 -13.17 3.85 9.73
N GLY A 90 -12.30 4.47 10.54
CA GLY A 90 -12.67 5.66 11.33
C GLY A 90 -13.03 6.87 10.46
N THR A 91 -12.33 7.08 9.34
CA THR A 91 -12.63 8.16 8.38
C THR A 91 -14.01 7.96 7.73
N HIS A 92 -14.37 6.70 7.44
CA HIS A 92 -15.67 6.34 6.89
C HIS A 92 -16.82 6.56 7.89
N ASP A 93 -16.71 6.02 9.12
CA ASP A 93 -17.77 6.20 10.14
C ASP A 93 -17.97 7.68 10.50
N ALA A 94 -16.88 8.45 10.66
CA ALA A 94 -16.95 9.88 10.90
C ALA A 94 -17.61 10.65 9.74
N ALA A 95 -17.41 10.24 8.49
CA ALA A 95 -18.10 10.83 7.33
C ALA A 95 -19.60 10.54 7.34
N LEU A 96 -20.00 9.30 7.67
CA LEU A 96 -21.41 8.91 7.80
C LEU A 96 -22.09 9.63 8.97
N GLU A 97 -21.42 9.77 10.11
CA GLU A 97 -21.92 10.54 11.26
C GLU A 97 -22.11 12.03 10.91
N CYS A 98 -21.19 12.62 10.14
CA CYS A 98 -21.37 13.97 9.61
C CYS A 98 -22.61 14.08 8.71
N LEU A 99 -22.84 13.13 7.79
CA LEU A 99 -24.06 13.10 6.97
C LEU A 99 -25.32 12.93 7.82
N ARG A 100 -25.30 12.05 8.83
CA ARG A 100 -26.42 11.84 9.75
C ARG A 100 -26.78 13.13 10.50
N ARG A 101 -25.78 13.88 10.98
CA ARG A 101 -25.97 15.20 11.63
C ARG A 101 -26.55 16.25 10.70
N ALA A 102 -26.19 16.23 9.41
CA ALA A 102 -26.75 17.12 8.40
C ALA A 102 -28.23 16.82 8.06
N ALA A 103 -28.66 15.57 8.27
CA ALA A 103 -30.01 15.08 7.99
C ALA A 103 -31.00 15.19 9.17
N LEU A 104 -30.59 15.71 10.33
CA LEU A 104 -31.47 15.87 11.50
C LEU A 104 -32.63 16.85 11.19
N PRO A 105 -33.90 16.52 11.52
CA PRO A 105 -35.07 17.35 11.13
C PRO A 105 -35.01 18.80 11.62
N ASN A 106 -34.50 19.03 12.83
CA ASN A 106 -34.43 20.34 13.47
C ASN A 106 -33.02 20.98 13.36
N GLN A 107 -32.24 20.60 12.35
CA GLN A 107 -30.88 21.11 12.17
C GLN A 107 -30.87 22.57 11.70
N THR A 108 -30.03 23.40 12.32
CA THR A 108 -29.81 24.78 11.87
C THR A 108 -29.12 24.80 10.51
N PHE A 109 -29.32 25.86 9.72
CA PHE A 109 -28.63 26.01 8.43
C PHE A 109 -27.11 25.92 8.58
N ALA A 110 -26.53 26.61 9.58
CA ALA A 110 -25.11 26.58 9.87
C ALA A 110 -24.63 25.18 10.32
N GLY A 111 -25.39 24.48 11.16
CA GLY A 111 -25.07 23.12 11.58
C GLY A 111 -25.09 22.13 10.42
N ARG A 112 -26.05 22.24 9.50
CA ARG A 112 -26.14 21.44 8.28
C ARG A 112 -24.98 21.72 7.32
N ASP A 113 -24.67 22.99 7.08
CA ASP A 113 -23.56 23.41 6.22
C ASP A 113 -22.20 22.92 6.74
N MET A 114 -21.91 23.10 8.04
CA MET A 114 -20.69 22.57 8.66
C MET A 114 -20.61 21.04 8.54
N ALA A 115 -21.68 20.33 8.87
CA ALA A 115 -21.71 18.87 8.82
C ALA A 115 -21.46 18.33 7.39
N LEU A 116 -22.09 18.93 6.37
CA LEU A 116 -21.84 18.58 4.96
C LEU A 116 -20.39 18.89 4.52
N LYS A 117 -19.83 20.03 4.94
CA LYS A 117 -18.42 20.40 4.66
C LYS A 117 -17.43 19.43 5.31
N HIS A 118 -17.71 18.94 6.52
CA HIS A 118 -16.87 17.93 7.17
C HIS A 118 -17.01 16.56 6.49
N ALA A 119 -18.23 16.13 6.14
CA ALA A 119 -18.45 14.90 5.38
C ALA A 119 -17.68 14.91 4.05
N GLN A 120 -17.77 15.99 3.27
CA GLN A 120 -17.04 16.14 2.00
C GLN A 120 -15.52 16.00 2.19
N LYS A 121 -14.95 16.64 3.22
CA LYS A 121 -13.51 16.56 3.53
C LYS A 121 -13.09 15.13 3.87
N LEU A 122 -13.86 14.43 4.70
CA LEU A 122 -13.57 13.05 5.10
C LEU A 122 -13.73 12.07 3.93
N MET A 123 -14.74 12.23 3.08
CA MET A 123 -14.90 11.43 1.85
C MET A 123 -13.75 11.66 0.87
N THR A 124 -13.30 12.91 0.71
CA THR A 124 -12.12 13.24 -0.12
C THR A 124 -10.84 12.62 0.46
N LEU A 125 -10.70 12.58 1.79
CA LEU A 125 -9.59 11.91 2.47
C LEU A 125 -9.66 10.38 2.26
N TYR A 126 -10.83 9.78 2.38
CA TYR A 126 -11.04 8.34 2.15
C TYR A 126 -10.62 7.92 0.73
N THR A 127 -10.97 8.71 -0.30
CA THR A 127 -10.51 8.47 -1.67
C THR A 127 -8.98 8.47 -1.75
N LYS A 128 -8.31 9.45 -1.12
CA LYS A 128 -6.83 9.52 -1.09
C LYS A 128 -6.19 8.38 -0.30
N GLN A 129 -6.82 7.92 0.79
CA GLN A 129 -6.37 6.75 1.54
C GLN A 129 -6.47 5.48 0.68
N LEU A 130 -7.58 5.31 -0.06
CA LEU A 130 -7.76 4.20 -1.00
C LEU A 130 -6.76 4.24 -2.18
N GLU A 131 -6.49 5.42 -2.74
CA GLU A 131 -5.40 5.62 -3.72
C GLU A 131 -4.03 5.24 -3.14
N THR A 132 -3.76 5.63 -1.89
CA THR A 132 -2.51 5.33 -1.17
C THR A 132 -2.35 3.83 -0.93
N LEU A 133 -3.42 3.15 -0.48
CA LEU A 133 -3.45 1.69 -0.29
C LEU A 133 -3.25 0.94 -1.62
N ASN A 134 -3.92 1.37 -2.69
CA ASN A 134 -3.71 0.79 -4.01
C ASN A 134 -2.26 0.97 -4.49
N LYS A 135 -1.70 2.18 -4.37
CA LYS A 135 -0.31 2.47 -4.73
C LYS A 135 0.68 1.62 -3.92
N HIS A 136 0.43 1.42 -2.62
CA HIS A 136 1.21 0.54 -1.76
C HIS A 136 1.23 -0.90 -2.28
N ARG A 137 0.05 -1.42 -2.67
CA ARG A 137 -0.15 -2.73 -3.31
C ARG A 137 0.34 -2.83 -4.76
N GLY A 138 1.05 -1.82 -5.29
CA GLY A 138 1.46 -1.73 -6.68
C GLY A 138 0.32 -1.51 -7.70
N LYS A 139 -0.93 -1.44 -7.25
CA LYS A 139 -2.11 -1.17 -8.07
C LYS A 139 -2.10 0.31 -8.46
N GLY A 140 -1.86 0.61 -9.73
CA GLY A 140 -1.76 1.99 -10.24
C GLY A 140 -0.37 2.38 -10.77
N GLN A 141 0.60 1.47 -10.81
CA GLN A 141 1.78 1.70 -11.65
C GLN A 141 1.38 1.62 -13.14
N GLN A 142 1.48 2.73 -13.86
CA GLN A 142 1.27 2.74 -15.30
C GLN A 142 2.43 2.03 -15.99
N LYS A 143 2.20 0.81 -16.49
CA LYS A 143 3.17 0.08 -17.31
C LYS A 143 3.27 0.72 -18.70
N VAL A 144 4.19 1.67 -18.85
CA VAL A 144 4.53 2.27 -20.15
C VAL A 144 5.52 1.35 -20.86
N THR A 145 5.05 0.56 -21.82
CA THR A 145 5.92 -0.15 -22.77
C THR A 145 6.35 0.82 -23.86
N VAL A 146 7.66 1.01 -24.04
CA VAL A 146 8.21 1.86 -25.10
C VAL A 146 8.86 0.97 -26.15
N GLU A 147 8.28 0.89 -27.34
CA GLU A 147 8.75 -0.01 -28.41
C GLU A 147 9.85 0.63 -29.28
N HIS A 148 9.80 1.95 -29.49
CA HIS A 148 10.74 2.68 -30.34
C HIS A 148 11.26 3.93 -29.62
N VAL A 149 12.57 3.99 -29.39
CA VAL A 149 13.27 5.17 -28.86
C VAL A 149 14.31 5.61 -29.90
N ASN A 150 14.08 6.75 -30.56
CA ASN A 150 15.06 7.35 -31.45
C ASN A 150 15.87 8.42 -30.71
N VAL A 151 17.14 8.12 -30.42
CA VAL A 151 18.05 9.05 -29.74
C VAL A 151 19.00 9.67 -30.77
N GLN A 152 18.95 10.99 -30.91
CA GLN A 152 19.84 11.75 -31.79
C GLN A 152 21.31 11.67 -31.30
N ALA A 153 22.27 11.83 -32.20
CA ALA A 153 23.69 11.77 -31.85
C ALA A 153 24.05 12.78 -30.74
N GLY A 154 24.61 12.28 -29.63
CA GLY A 154 24.94 13.07 -28.44
C GLY A 154 23.81 13.22 -27.41
N GLY A 155 22.60 12.70 -27.68
CA GLY A 155 21.51 12.62 -26.71
C GLY A 155 21.60 11.38 -25.81
N GLN A 156 20.94 11.43 -24.65
CA GLN A 156 20.63 10.27 -23.82
C GLN A 156 19.15 10.32 -23.43
N ALA A 157 18.47 9.18 -23.50
CA ALA A 157 17.09 9.02 -23.04
C ALA A 157 17.08 8.22 -21.73
N ILE A 158 16.29 8.69 -20.75
CA ILE A 158 16.08 8.02 -19.47
C ILE A 158 14.60 7.62 -19.38
N VAL A 159 14.33 6.35 -19.09
CA VAL A 159 12.98 5.80 -18.93
C VAL A 159 12.86 5.19 -17.53
N GLY A 160 12.03 5.80 -16.69
CA GLY A 160 11.84 5.41 -15.29
C GLY A 160 11.53 6.62 -14.40
N SER A 161 11.33 6.39 -13.10
CA SER A 161 11.23 7.48 -12.11
C SER A 161 12.56 8.19 -11.97
N VAL A 162 12.59 9.50 -12.26
CA VAL A 162 13.81 10.32 -12.16
C VAL A 162 13.75 11.15 -10.89
N ASP A 163 14.28 10.61 -9.79
CA ASP A 163 14.46 11.40 -8.57
C ASP A 163 15.61 12.39 -8.77
N ALA A 164 15.28 13.68 -8.82
CA ALA A 164 16.24 14.77 -9.03
C ALA A 164 17.09 15.02 -7.77
N GLY A 165 18.04 14.12 -7.52
CA GLY A 165 18.98 14.17 -6.42
C GLY A 165 19.75 15.50 -6.37
N ARG A 166 19.88 16.05 -5.16
CA ARG A 166 20.57 17.33 -4.89
C ARG A 166 22.01 17.29 -5.42
N ARG A 167 22.45 18.42 -5.98
CA ARG A 167 23.71 18.59 -6.71
C ARG A 167 24.98 18.31 -5.89
N GLY A 168 25.86 17.44 -6.41
CA GLY A 168 27.22 17.16 -5.93
C GLY A 168 27.39 15.69 -5.52
N THR A 169 28.38 14.93 -5.98
CA THR A 169 29.66 15.24 -6.67
C THR A 169 29.87 14.36 -7.91
N ARG A 170 30.72 14.79 -8.85
CA ARG A 170 31.17 13.92 -9.96
C ARG A 170 32.08 12.82 -9.42
N GLN A 171 31.70 11.57 -9.63
CA GLN A 171 32.63 10.45 -9.59
C GLN A 171 32.61 9.83 -10.99
N ALA A 172 33.76 9.91 -11.67
CA ALA A 172 33.94 9.37 -13.00
C ALA A 172 34.46 7.94 -12.87
N ASP A 173 33.63 6.97 -13.21
CA ASP A 173 34.04 5.57 -13.38
C ASP A 173 33.39 5.01 -14.64
N ALA A 174 34.10 4.07 -15.26
CA ALA A 174 33.98 3.77 -16.69
C ALA A 174 32.97 2.67 -17.04
N GLU A 175 32.71 2.56 -18.35
CA GLU A 175 32.32 1.32 -19.06
C GLU A 175 31.11 0.52 -18.54
N ARG A 176 29.92 0.83 -19.08
CA ARG A 176 28.99 -0.18 -19.65
C ARG A 176 28.22 0.40 -20.85
N ALA A 177 28.85 0.44 -22.02
CA ALA A 177 28.14 0.62 -23.28
C ALA A 177 27.61 -0.74 -23.77
N ILE A 178 26.33 -0.84 -24.08
CA ILE A 178 25.77 -2.05 -24.70
C ILE A 178 26.06 -1.97 -26.20
N GLU A 179 26.91 -2.88 -26.68
CA GLU A 179 27.40 -2.90 -28.06
C GLU A 179 26.30 -3.33 -29.04
N HIS A 180 26.19 -2.61 -30.15
CA HIS A 180 25.10 -2.77 -31.12
C HIS A 180 25.54 -3.71 -32.25
N GLN A 181 25.11 -4.97 -32.20
CA GLN A 181 25.38 -5.93 -33.27
C GLN A 181 24.67 -5.51 -34.56
N ARG A 182 25.45 -5.17 -35.59
CA ARG A 182 24.98 -4.98 -36.96
C ARG A 182 25.22 -6.27 -37.75
N GLU A 183 24.16 -7.01 -38.02
CA GLU A 183 24.19 -8.08 -39.01
C GLU A 183 23.88 -7.48 -40.39
N ALA A 184 24.77 -7.71 -41.36
CA ALA A 184 24.64 -7.18 -42.72
C ALA A 184 24.38 -8.33 -43.72
N PRO A 185 23.45 -8.18 -44.69
CA PRO A 185 23.11 -9.26 -45.61
C PRO A 185 24.20 -9.43 -46.69
N ALA A 186 24.73 -10.64 -46.82
CA ALA A 186 25.65 -11.00 -47.90
C ALA A 186 24.88 -11.28 -49.21
N CYS A 187 25.37 -10.76 -50.34
CA CYS A 187 24.69 -10.87 -51.64
C CYS A 187 25.52 -11.65 -52.68
N GLU A 188 24.91 -12.74 -53.16
CA GLU A 188 25.08 -13.51 -54.42
C GLU A 188 26.43 -13.66 -55.17
N ALA A 189 26.66 -14.91 -55.63
CA ALA A 189 27.10 -15.19 -57.00
C ALA A 189 26.51 -16.53 -57.52
N LYS A 190 26.03 -16.56 -58.78
CA LYS A 190 25.38 -17.71 -59.47
C LYS A 190 26.37 -18.33 -60.52
N PRO A 191 25.99 -19.16 -61.54
CA PRO A 191 24.81 -20.02 -61.79
C PRO A 191 25.16 -21.45 -62.34
N LYS A 192 24.15 -22.31 -62.64
CA LYS A 192 24.07 -23.07 -63.93
C LYS A 192 22.70 -23.73 -64.21
N ALA A 193 22.32 -23.69 -65.50
CA ALA A 193 21.28 -24.40 -66.27
C ALA A 193 20.93 -25.85 -65.84
N LYS A 194 19.77 -26.48 -66.13
CA LYS A 194 18.60 -26.29 -67.05
C LYS A 194 17.39 -27.08 -66.42
N ALA A 195 16.17 -27.28 -66.96
CA ALA A 195 15.56 -27.14 -68.30
C ALA A 195 14.08 -26.62 -68.25
N ALA A 196 13.07 -27.35 -68.77
CA ALA A 196 11.64 -26.98 -68.80
C ALA A 196 10.70 -28.21 -68.84
N ARG A 197 9.39 -28.04 -68.49
CA ARG A 197 8.20 -28.28 -69.37
C ARG A 197 6.83 -28.57 -68.67
N LYS A 198 5.85 -27.69 -68.94
CA LYS A 198 4.36 -27.86 -69.08
C LYS A 198 3.40 -28.24 -67.91
N THR A 199 2.59 -27.24 -67.52
CA THR A 199 1.09 -27.13 -67.56
C THR A 199 0.11 -28.14 -66.94
N ARG A 200 -0.91 -27.54 -66.28
CA ARG A 200 -2.34 -27.89 -66.04
C ARG A 200 -2.64 -27.97 -64.53
N SER A 201 -3.47 -27.10 -63.94
CA SER A 201 -4.91 -26.82 -64.15
C SER A 201 -5.82 -27.96 -63.70
N ASP A 202 -6.29 -27.85 -62.46
CA ASP A 202 -7.72 -27.77 -62.10
C ASP A 202 -7.84 -26.82 -60.89
#